data_AF-A0A2N3FS59-F1
#
_entry.id   AF-A0A2N3FS59-F1
#
_cell.length_a   1.000
_cell.length_b   1.000
_cell.length_c   1.000
_cell.angle_alpha   90.00
_cell.angle_beta   90.00
_cell.angle_gamma   90.00
#
_symmetry.space_group_name_H-M   'P 1'
#
loop_
_entity.id
_entity.type
_entity.pdbx_description
1 polymer ?
#
loop_
_entity_poly.entity_id
_entity_poly.type
_entity_poly.pdbx_seq_one_letter_code
_entity_poly.pdbx_strand_id
1 'polypeptide(L)'
;MAGVRDYIDVGYRRNENADLAAGCDWVLVLSPFGGRSLHRPEWGLGLSAQVEELRSGGSRVETIGPDADALEAFGANMMNPAARPGAARAGHAQELRAAEALSRFWG
;
A
#
# COMPACT_ATOMS: atom_id res chain seq x y z
N MET A 1 0.51 -4.01 -34.88
CA MET A 1 0.26 -5.29 -34.19
C MET A 1 0.80 -5.17 -32.78
N ALA A 2 -0.05 -5.21 -31.75
CA ALA A 2 0.46 -5.43 -30.40
C ALA A 2 0.99 -6.86 -30.35
N GLY A 3 2.30 -7.03 -30.14
CA GLY A 3 2.90 -8.35 -30.01
C GLY A 3 2.26 -9.12 -28.86
N VAL A 4 2.19 -10.45 -28.97
CA VAL A 4 1.76 -11.31 -27.86
C VAL A 4 2.73 -11.04 -26.70
N ARG A 5 2.20 -10.51 -25.60
CA ARG A 5 2.96 -10.23 -24.38
C ARG A 5 2.40 -11.11 -23.29
N ASP A 6 3.28 -11.79 -22.59
CA ASP A 6 2.92 -12.52 -21.38
C ASP A 6 2.86 -11.52 -20.21
N TYR A 7 1.82 -11.63 -19.40
CA TYR A 7 1.57 -10.74 -18.25
C TYR A 7 1.55 -11.55 -16.96
N ILE A 8 2.12 -10.98 -15.92
CA ILE A 8 2.09 -11.49 -14.54
C ILE A 8 1.53 -10.41 -13.61
N ASP A 9 1.17 -10.81 -12.40
CA ASP A 9 0.73 -9.87 -11.36
C ASP A 9 1.82 -8.81 -11.07
N VAL A 10 1.40 -7.55 -10.99
CA VAL A 10 2.31 -6.40 -10.84
C VAL A 10 2.92 -6.29 -9.46
N GLY A 11 2.36 -6.97 -8.45
CA GLY A 11 2.95 -7.08 -7.11
C GLY A 11 4.30 -7.77 -7.13
N TYR A 12 4.61 -8.53 -8.19
CA TYR A 12 5.91 -9.16 -8.39
C TYR A 12 7.04 -8.15 -8.72
N ARG A 13 6.72 -6.99 -9.30
CA ARG A 13 7.73 -5.96 -9.61
C ARG A 13 8.23 -5.33 -8.32
N ARG A 14 7.30 -4.79 -7.54
CA ARG A 14 7.44 -4.23 -6.20
C ARG A 14 6.08 -4.37 -5.51
N ASN A 15 6.04 -4.56 -4.20
CA ASN A 15 4.79 -4.87 -3.49
C ASN A 15 3.71 -3.80 -3.67
N GLU A 16 4.06 -2.54 -3.41
CA GLU A 16 3.12 -1.40 -3.50
C GLU A 16 3.21 -0.63 -4.82
N ASN A 17 4.30 -0.81 -5.58
CA ASN A 17 4.59 -0.03 -6.79
C ASN A 17 4.50 1.49 -6.58
N ALA A 18 4.78 1.98 -5.37
CA ALA A 18 4.67 3.38 -5.00
C ALA A 18 5.65 4.27 -5.78
N ASP A 19 6.80 3.74 -6.18
CA ASP A 19 7.78 4.43 -7.04
C ASP A 19 7.20 4.89 -8.38
N LEU A 20 6.11 4.29 -8.87
CA LEU A 20 5.42 4.74 -10.09
C LEU A 20 4.79 6.13 -9.95
N ALA A 21 4.63 6.63 -8.72
CA ALA A 21 4.15 7.99 -8.43
C ALA A 21 5.26 9.05 -8.45
N ALA A 22 6.47 8.71 -8.90
CA ALA A 22 7.56 9.67 -9.03
C ALA A 22 7.14 10.91 -9.84
N GLY A 23 7.48 12.10 -9.32
CA GLY A 23 7.10 13.39 -9.90
C GLY A 23 5.77 13.95 -9.39
N CYS A 24 5.02 13.21 -8.56
CA CYS A 24 3.89 13.76 -7.83
C CYS A 24 4.34 14.54 -6.58
N ASP A 25 3.70 15.67 -6.29
CA ASP A 25 3.98 16.46 -5.08
C ASP A 25 3.52 15.71 -3.80
N TRP A 26 2.41 14.96 -3.91
CA TRP A 26 1.76 14.25 -2.82
C TRP A 26 1.49 12.81 -3.20
N VAL A 27 1.89 11.87 -2.35
CA VAL A 27 1.66 10.44 -2.55
C VAL A 27 1.08 9.84 -1.28
N LEU A 28 -0.13 9.29 -1.38
CA LEU A 28 -0.71 8.42 -0.36
C LEU A 28 -0.59 6.97 -0.81
N VAL A 29 0.15 6.17 -0.05
CA VAL A 29 0.30 4.74 -0.32
C VAL A 29 -0.64 3.94 0.57
N LEU A 30 -1.54 3.15 -0.02
CA LEU A 30 -2.35 2.17 0.69
C LEU A 30 -1.63 0.82 0.63
N SER A 31 -1.01 0.39 1.73
CA SER A 31 -0.28 -0.88 1.82
C SER A 31 -1.09 -1.91 2.61
N PRO A 32 -1.83 -2.82 1.94
CA PRO A 32 -2.70 -3.78 2.63
C PRO A 32 -1.93 -4.76 3.53
N PHE A 33 -0.61 -4.86 3.38
CA PHE A 33 0.26 -5.70 4.20
C PHE A 33 1.21 -4.90 5.10
N GLY A 34 1.05 -3.58 5.18
CA GLY A 34 1.89 -2.72 6.02
C GLY A 34 3.38 -2.79 5.65
N GLY A 35 3.70 -2.88 4.36
CA GLY A 35 5.06 -2.98 3.83
C GLY A 35 5.71 -4.36 3.97
N ARG A 36 5.00 -5.36 4.52
CA ARG A 36 5.51 -6.74 4.58
C ARG A 36 5.70 -7.29 3.17
N SER A 37 6.91 -7.76 2.87
CA SER A 37 7.28 -8.28 1.55
C SER A 37 7.86 -9.68 1.62
N LEU A 38 7.64 -10.43 0.54
CA LEU A 38 8.32 -11.69 0.27
C LEU A 38 9.69 -11.48 -0.41
N HIS A 39 9.97 -10.25 -0.86
CA HIS A 39 11.29 -9.91 -1.38
C HIS A 39 12.32 -9.82 -0.27
N ARG A 40 13.57 -10.12 -0.60
CA ARG A 40 14.67 -9.95 0.35
C ARG A 40 14.88 -8.46 0.63
N PRO A 41 15.08 -8.03 1.88
CA PRO A 41 15.30 -6.63 2.22
C PRO A 41 16.46 -6.01 1.42
N GLU A 42 17.55 -6.75 1.21
CA GLU A 42 18.71 -6.30 0.42
C GLU A 42 18.41 -5.95 -1.05
N TRP A 43 17.26 -6.34 -1.60
CA TRP A 43 16.87 -5.97 -2.96
C TRP A 43 16.29 -4.56 -3.05
N GLY A 44 15.97 -3.91 -1.92
CA GLY A 44 15.43 -2.54 -1.92
C GLY A 44 14.08 -2.39 -2.62
N LEU A 45 13.29 -3.47 -2.74
CA LEU A 45 11.99 -3.46 -3.43
C LEU A 45 10.79 -3.25 -2.49
N GLY A 46 11.04 -3.21 -1.18
CA GLY A 46 9.98 -3.04 -0.16
C GLY A 46 9.44 -1.62 -0.10
N LEU A 47 8.31 -1.43 0.59
CA LEU A 47 7.64 -0.13 0.73
C LEU A 47 8.59 0.95 1.25
N SER A 48 9.39 0.66 2.27
CA SER A 48 10.30 1.65 2.87
C SER A 48 11.29 2.23 1.87
N ALA A 49 11.84 1.40 0.98
CA ALA A 49 12.75 1.86 -0.06
C ALA A 49 12.02 2.73 -1.11
N GLN A 50 10.81 2.33 -1.52
CA GLN A 50 9.99 3.12 -2.46
C GLN A 50 9.58 4.48 -1.86
N VAL A 51 9.22 4.52 -0.58
CA VAL A 51 8.88 5.76 0.14
C VAL A 51 10.10 6.68 0.22
N GLU A 52 11.27 6.13 0.50
CA GLU A 52 12.52 6.91 0.54
C GLU A 52 12.87 7.46 -0.84
N GLU A 53 12.76 6.65 -1.90
CA GLU A 53 12.95 7.08 -3.29
C GLU A 53 12.03 8.28 -3.62
N LEU A 54 10.73 8.18 -3.32
CA LEU A 54 9.76 9.26 -3.54
C LEU A 54 10.09 10.53 -2.74
N ARG A 55 10.43 10.39 -1.46
CA ARG A 55 10.80 11.54 -0.60
C ARG A 55 12.07 12.22 -1.09
N SER A 56 13.07 11.44 -1.51
CA SER A 56 14.29 11.98 -2.12
C SER A 56 14.02 12.67 -3.46
N GLY A 57 12.97 12.25 -4.18
CA GLY A 57 12.44 12.89 -5.38
C GLY A 57 11.60 14.15 -5.13
N GLY A 58 11.40 14.55 -3.87
CA GLY A 58 10.67 15.76 -3.48
C GLY A 58 9.19 15.53 -3.13
N SER A 59 8.69 14.30 -3.20
CA SER A 59 7.31 13.99 -2.84
C SER A 59 7.09 14.03 -1.33
N ARG A 60 5.94 14.55 -0.90
CA ARG A 60 5.39 14.32 0.44
C ARG A 60 4.66 12.99 0.42
N VAL A 61 5.07 12.06 1.28
CA VAL A 61 4.58 10.68 1.24
C VAL A 61 4.00 10.26 2.59
N GLU A 62 2.74 9.84 2.57
CA GLU A 62 2.01 9.23 3.69
C GLU A 62 1.65 7.78 3.35
N THR A 63 1.69 6.89 4.34
CA THR A 63 1.40 5.46 4.13
C THR A 63 0.33 4.97 5.10
N ILE A 64 -0.72 4.35 4.58
CA ILE A 64 -1.75 3.68 5.37
C ILE A 64 -1.56 2.18 5.24
N GLY A 65 -1.17 1.53 6.33
CA GLY A 65 -1.23 0.08 6.50
C GLY A 65 -2.47 -0.35 7.29
N PRO A 66 -2.83 -1.63 7.33
CA PRO A 66 -3.92 -2.10 8.17
C PRO A 66 -3.58 -1.89 9.66
N ASP A 67 -4.53 -1.37 10.43
CA ASP A 67 -4.43 -1.33 11.88
C ASP A 67 -4.80 -2.69 12.52
N ALA A 68 -4.79 -2.76 13.86
CA ALA A 68 -5.07 -3.99 14.59
C ALA A 68 -6.47 -4.56 14.29
N ASP A 69 -7.49 -3.70 14.22
CA ASP A 69 -8.87 -4.10 13.93
C ASP A 69 -8.98 -4.66 12.50
N ALA A 70 -8.32 -4.00 11.55
CA ALA A 70 -8.29 -4.45 10.16
C ALA A 70 -7.56 -5.79 10.02
N LEU A 71 -6.42 -5.97 10.69
CA LEU A 71 -5.67 -7.22 10.70
C LEU A 71 -6.49 -8.37 11.30
N GLU A 72 -7.21 -8.13 12.39
CA GLU A 72 -8.11 -9.13 12.98
C GLU A 72 -9.24 -9.49 12.01
N ALA A 73 -9.85 -8.49 11.37
CA ALA A 73 -10.93 -8.70 10.41
C ALA A 73 -10.49 -9.45 9.14
N PHE A 74 -9.23 -9.29 8.71
CA PHE A 74 -8.63 -10.08 7.63
C PHE A 74 -8.44 -11.55 8.03
N GLY A 75 -8.00 -11.79 9.26
CA GLY A 75 -7.65 -13.12 9.75
C GLY A 75 -6.43 -13.73 9.04
N ALA A 76 -6.16 -15.00 9.33
CA ALA A 76 -4.95 -15.68 8.83
C ALA A 76 -5.00 -16.04 7.33
N ASN A 77 -6.20 -16.13 6.74
CA ASN A 77 -6.39 -16.49 5.32
C ASN A 77 -6.95 -15.29 4.53
N MET A 78 -6.05 -14.55 3.90
CA MET A 78 -6.36 -13.40 3.05
C MET A 78 -7.22 -13.73 1.82
N MET A 79 -7.30 -15.01 1.45
CA MET A 79 -8.13 -15.48 0.33
C MET A 79 -9.54 -15.89 0.75
N ASN A 80 -9.89 -15.80 2.05
CA ASN A 80 -11.21 -16.17 2.56
C ASN A 80 -12.28 -15.14 2.13
N PRO A 81 -13.25 -15.51 1.27
CA PRO A 81 -14.29 -14.56 0.85
C PRO A 81 -15.19 -14.10 2.00
N ALA A 82 -15.37 -14.93 3.04
CA ALA A 82 -16.20 -14.60 4.19
C ALA A 82 -15.62 -13.46 5.04
N ALA A 83 -14.31 -13.20 4.96
CA ALA A 83 -13.65 -12.12 5.68
C ALA A 83 -13.90 -10.73 5.03
N ARG A 84 -14.28 -10.68 3.75
CA ARG A 84 -14.40 -9.42 2.98
C ARG A 84 -15.32 -8.38 3.61
N PRO A 85 -16.55 -8.71 4.08
CA PRO A 85 -17.43 -7.71 4.67
C PRO A 85 -16.88 -7.15 5.99
N GLY A 86 -16.21 -7.99 6.79
CA GLY A 86 -15.54 -7.57 8.03
C GLY A 86 -14.39 -6.63 7.74
N ALA A 87 -13.49 -7.02 6.83
CA ALA A 87 -12.34 -6.22 6.42
C ALA A 87 -12.76 -4.86 5.83
N ALA A 88 -13.82 -4.81 5.02
CA ALA A 88 -14.34 -3.55 4.47
C ALA A 88 -14.84 -2.59 5.56
N ARG A 89 -15.58 -3.10 6.56
CA ARG A 89 -16.06 -2.29 7.69
C ARG A 89 -14.90 -1.82 8.57
N ALA A 90 -13.92 -2.68 8.85
CA ALA A 90 -12.75 -2.32 9.62
C ALA A 90 -11.91 -1.24 8.89
N GLY A 91 -11.69 -1.40 7.59
CA GLY A 91 -11.01 -0.39 6.77
C GLY A 91 -11.72 0.96 6.74
N HIS A 92 -13.05 0.98 6.66
CA HIS A 92 -13.81 2.22 6.75
C HIS A 92 -13.72 2.87 8.14
N ALA A 93 -13.83 2.08 9.21
CA ALA A 93 -13.65 2.59 10.57
C ALA A 93 -12.23 3.16 10.79
N GLN A 94 -11.20 2.50 10.24
CA GLN A 94 -9.83 2.99 10.25
C GLN A 94 -9.69 4.31 9.47
N GLU A 95 -10.28 4.40 8.28
CA GLU A 95 -10.28 5.61 7.46
C GLU A 95 -10.90 6.80 8.18
N LEU A 96 -12.04 6.62 8.86
CA LEU A 96 -12.66 7.68 9.66
C LEU A 96 -11.74 8.20 10.79
N ARG A 97 -10.92 7.34 11.38
CA ARG A 97 -9.91 7.75 12.38
C ARG A 97 -8.73 8.47 11.74
N ALA A 98 -8.34 8.07 10.53
CA ALA A 98 -7.23 8.66 9.79
C ALA A 98 -7.61 9.97 9.10
N ALA A 99 -8.90 10.22 8.84
CA ALA A 99 -9.41 11.31 8.01
C ALA A 99 -8.89 12.70 8.42
N GLU A 100 -8.81 13.00 9.73
CA GLU A 100 -8.29 14.29 10.20
C GLU A 100 -6.79 14.45 9.89
N ALA A 101 -5.98 13.44 10.20
CA ALA A 101 -4.54 13.46 9.94
C ALA A 101 -4.26 13.55 8.43
N LEU A 102 -5.04 12.81 7.64
CA LEU A 102 -5.02 12.84 6.18
C LEU A 102 -5.39 14.22 5.66
N SER A 103 -6.46 14.85 6.15
CA SER A 103 -6.83 16.20 5.71
C SER A 103 -5.69 17.21 5.93
N ARG A 104 -5.02 17.15 7.09
CA ARG A 104 -3.84 17.97 7.39
C ARG A 104 -2.62 17.63 6.53
N PHE A 105 -2.52 16.38 6.06
CA PHE A 105 -1.53 16.00 5.08
C PHE A 105 -1.76 16.84 3.83
N TRP A 106 -2.89 16.76 3.12
CA TRP A 106 -3.09 17.49 1.86
C TRP A 106 -3.08 19.03 1.95
N GLY A 107 -3.43 19.61 3.10
CA GLY A 107 -3.49 21.06 3.30
C GLY A 107 -4.89 21.63 3.14
#